data_AF-A0A8S1LDB8-F1
#
_entry.id   AF-A0A8S1LDB8-F1
#
_cell.length_a   1.000
_cell.length_b   1.000
_cell.length_c   1.000
_cell.angle_alpha   90.00
_cell.angle_beta   90.00
_cell.angle_gamma   90.00
#
_symmetry.space_group_name_H-M   'P 1'
#
loop_
_entity.id
_entity.type
_entity.pdbx_description
1 polymer ?
#
loop_
_entity_poly.entity_id
_entity_poly.type
_entity_poly.pdbx_seq_one_letter_code
_entity_poly.pdbx_strand_id
1 'polypeptide(L)'
;MKNTILLSLLVLGCLTMDFDHQIEELQSSNFGQTILQTIMMELQTEDPVVSNLINMVQGIETTLENEQQRDDDRIVRIRQNCDIDITTLKNQINQNTIASLGLKSQLDSLNPQKVQAVASLERKNNEITDLKAELQYQSHKRETETAAYETILDNLEQALFGVNQVKGYFNSYLDILVKNRKRFEKPSFLEESYSFKYEQSEQDDSESRSFTSLTQVAQKVNKIKHHIQLEGYASMLEIMSEMASKASDDPSQAEVLTRKVLSILKQIENYIQSERIREDQAEALRSSNFDLLKTLLSDQLVQANQDKTYMEGLVASLSTRITQETNEKFEVDQKVAIKTKELENRQTDCRLKNNEYETDTQNRIKQKRVVVVAVDLISSKLGQLKRKLLEN
;
A
#
# COMPACT_ATOMS: atom_id res chain seq x y z
N MET A 1 -15.74 -61.11 -21.40
CA MET A 1 -16.07 -62.50 -21.83
C MET A 1 -14.84 -63.36 -21.65
N LYS A 2 -14.97 -64.52 -20.98
CA LYS A 2 -13.92 -65.38 -20.35
C LYS A 2 -13.63 -65.03 -18.88
N ASN A 3 -14.49 -65.53 -17.99
CA ASN A 3 -14.18 -65.99 -16.63
C ASN A 3 -15.41 -66.62 -15.93
N THR A 4 -16.53 -66.74 -16.65
CA THR A 4 -17.76 -67.47 -16.27
C THR A 4 -17.68 -68.98 -16.48
N ILE A 5 -16.51 -69.60 -16.25
CA ILE A 5 -16.34 -71.06 -16.22
C ILE A 5 -15.54 -71.41 -14.96
N LEU A 6 -16.12 -71.15 -13.80
CA LEU A 6 -15.83 -71.89 -12.57
C LEU A 6 -17.10 -72.05 -11.72
N LEU A 7 -18.22 -72.21 -12.44
CA LEU A 7 -19.41 -72.88 -11.94
C LEU A 7 -19.10 -74.39 -11.92
N SER A 8 -19.63 -75.11 -10.93
CA SER A 8 -20.00 -76.54 -11.00
C SER A 8 -18.98 -77.66 -10.74
N LEU A 9 -18.02 -77.51 -9.80
CA LEU A 9 -17.18 -78.66 -9.38
C LEU A 9 -16.72 -78.65 -7.91
N LEU A 10 -17.61 -78.24 -6.99
CA LEU A 10 -17.40 -78.42 -5.54
C LEU A 10 -18.67 -78.97 -4.85
N VAL A 11 -19.31 -79.90 -5.56
CA VAL A 11 -20.27 -80.85 -4.99
C VAL A 11 -19.64 -82.24 -5.21
N LEU A 12 -19.56 -83.04 -4.15
CA LEU A 12 -19.05 -84.42 -4.09
C LEU A 12 -17.52 -84.62 -4.06
N GLY A 13 -16.88 -84.12 -2.99
CA GLY A 13 -15.75 -84.84 -2.40
C GLY A 13 -16.26 -85.83 -1.35
N CYS A 14 -16.58 -87.07 -1.75
CA CYS A 14 -16.78 -88.17 -0.81
C CYS A 14 -15.44 -88.50 -0.13
N LEU A 15 -15.13 -87.82 0.96
CA LEU A 15 -14.27 -88.38 1.99
C LEU A 15 -15.21 -89.00 3.02
N THR A 16 -15.25 -90.32 3.09
CA THR A 16 -15.84 -91.03 4.22
C THR A 16 -15.01 -90.69 5.45
N MET A 17 -15.36 -89.59 6.12
CA MET A 17 -14.76 -89.26 7.40
C MET A 17 -15.16 -90.34 8.41
N ASP A 18 -14.20 -90.75 9.23
CA ASP A 18 -14.45 -91.69 10.31
C ASP A 18 -15.56 -91.15 11.21
N PHE A 19 -16.43 -92.03 11.71
CA PHE A 19 -17.58 -91.65 12.54
C PHE A 19 -17.15 -90.81 13.75
N ASP A 20 -16.03 -91.17 14.37
CA ASP A 20 -15.48 -90.44 15.51
C ASP A 20 -14.98 -89.04 15.13
N HIS A 21 -14.41 -88.89 13.94
CA HIS A 21 -13.97 -87.58 13.43
C HIS A 21 -15.17 -86.68 13.08
N GLN A 22 -16.28 -87.22 12.57
CA GLN A 22 -17.50 -86.45 12.31
C GLN A 22 -18.15 -85.96 13.60
N ILE A 23 -18.13 -86.78 14.66
CA ILE A 23 -18.58 -86.39 16.01
C ILE A 23 -17.67 -85.31 16.60
N GLU A 24 -16.35 -85.47 16.49
CA GLU A 24 -15.37 -84.49 16.98
C GLU A 24 -15.54 -83.14 16.26
N GLU A 25 -15.80 -83.14 14.95
CA GLU A 25 -16.08 -81.93 14.18
C GLU A 25 -17.35 -81.22 14.67
N LEU A 26 -18.42 -81.95 14.97
CA LEU A 26 -19.64 -81.39 15.57
C LEU A 26 -19.39 -80.86 16.99
N GLN A 27 -18.62 -81.58 17.81
CA GLN A 27 -18.28 -81.15 19.18
C GLN A 27 -17.31 -79.96 19.21
N SER A 28 -16.56 -79.73 18.15
CA SER A 28 -15.56 -78.65 18.06
C SER A 28 -16.15 -77.23 18.03
N SER A 29 -17.46 -77.09 17.77
CA SER A 29 -18.13 -75.79 17.68
C SER A 29 -19.39 -75.72 18.54
N ASN A 30 -19.65 -74.57 19.17
CA ASN A 30 -20.88 -74.36 19.96
C ASN A 30 -22.14 -74.66 19.14
N PHE A 31 -22.14 -74.27 17.87
CA PHE A 31 -23.24 -74.53 16.94
C PHE A 31 -23.43 -76.04 16.67
N GLY A 32 -22.35 -76.79 16.45
CA GLY A 32 -22.41 -78.23 16.28
C GLY A 32 -22.80 -78.99 17.55
N GLN A 33 -22.38 -78.51 18.73
CA GLN A 33 -22.85 -79.01 20.02
C GLN A 33 -24.37 -78.79 20.19
N THR A 34 -24.89 -77.62 19.81
CA THR A 34 -26.33 -77.37 19.81
C THR A 34 -27.07 -78.32 18.88
N ILE A 35 -26.56 -78.56 17.66
CA ILE A 35 -27.14 -79.53 16.74
C ILE A 35 -27.14 -80.94 17.35
N LEU A 36 -26.05 -81.38 17.97
CA LEU A 36 -25.97 -82.67 18.67
C LEU A 36 -26.98 -82.78 19.81
N GLN A 37 -27.16 -81.72 20.60
CA GLN A 37 -28.18 -81.67 21.67
C GLN A 37 -29.60 -81.76 21.11
N THR A 38 -29.89 -81.06 20.02
CA THR A 38 -31.18 -81.15 19.32
C THR A 38 -31.43 -82.57 18.79
N ILE A 39 -30.41 -83.21 18.21
CA ILE A 39 -30.48 -84.61 17.76
C ILE A 39 -30.76 -85.55 18.95
N MET A 40 -30.07 -85.37 20.07
CA MET A 40 -30.25 -86.18 21.28
C MET A 40 -31.67 -86.06 21.84
N MET A 41 -32.21 -84.85 21.91
CA MET A 41 -33.58 -84.58 22.38
C MET A 41 -34.63 -85.27 21.50
N GLU A 42 -34.49 -85.18 20.18
CA GLU A 42 -35.41 -85.81 19.23
C GLU A 42 -35.30 -87.36 19.26
N LEU A 43 -34.09 -87.91 19.45
CA LEU A 43 -33.87 -89.36 19.58
C LEU A 43 -34.48 -90.00 20.83
N GLN A 44 -34.80 -89.19 21.85
CA GLN A 44 -35.49 -89.62 23.07
C GLN A 44 -37.02 -89.67 22.91
N THR A 45 -37.58 -89.14 21.83
CA THR A 45 -39.02 -89.20 21.53
C THR A 45 -39.39 -90.45 20.71
N GLU A 46 -40.58 -91.03 20.93
CA GLU A 46 -41.00 -92.34 20.36
C GLU A 46 -41.61 -92.27 18.94
N ASP A 47 -41.60 -91.10 18.29
CA ASP A 47 -42.26 -90.84 16.99
C ASP A 47 -41.31 -91.09 15.78
N PRO A 48 -41.66 -90.87 14.48
CA PRO A 48 -40.75 -91.14 13.36
C PRO A 48 -39.60 -90.11 13.29
N VAL A 49 -38.63 -90.32 14.18
CA VAL A 49 -37.49 -89.46 14.55
C VAL A 49 -36.67 -89.01 13.34
N VAL A 50 -36.48 -89.89 12.35
CA VAL A 50 -35.50 -89.67 11.27
C VAL A 50 -35.94 -88.61 10.27
N SER A 51 -37.20 -88.67 9.81
CA SER A 51 -37.70 -87.74 8.79
C SER A 51 -37.81 -86.31 9.35
N ASN A 52 -38.30 -86.18 10.60
CA ASN A 52 -38.42 -84.89 11.27
C ASN A 52 -37.06 -84.25 11.56
N LEU A 53 -36.06 -85.03 12.01
CA LEU A 53 -34.70 -84.54 12.23
C LEU A 53 -34.01 -84.10 10.93
N ILE A 54 -34.13 -84.89 9.87
CA ILE A 54 -33.56 -84.52 8.56
C ILE A 54 -34.21 -83.23 8.07
N ASN A 55 -35.54 -83.11 8.13
CA ASN A 55 -36.25 -81.89 7.71
C ASN A 55 -35.87 -80.68 8.58
N MET A 56 -35.66 -80.84 9.89
CA MET A 56 -35.25 -79.76 10.79
C MET A 56 -33.83 -79.28 10.47
N VAL A 57 -32.88 -80.22 10.28
CA VAL A 57 -31.49 -79.89 9.96
C VAL A 57 -31.34 -79.33 8.53
N GLN A 58 -32.11 -79.83 7.56
CA GLN A 58 -32.22 -79.23 6.21
C GLN A 58 -32.91 -77.86 6.23
N GLY A 59 -33.84 -77.63 7.15
CA GLY A 59 -34.44 -76.31 7.39
C GLY A 59 -33.42 -75.28 7.90
N ILE A 60 -32.45 -75.72 8.74
CA ILE A 60 -31.32 -74.90 9.17
C ILE A 60 -30.43 -74.55 7.97
N GLU A 61 -30.14 -75.50 7.08
CA GLU A 61 -29.38 -75.25 5.84
C GLU A 61 -30.03 -74.16 4.98
N THR A 62 -31.33 -74.29 4.74
CA THR A 62 -32.13 -73.31 3.98
C THR A 62 -32.14 -71.93 4.67
N THR A 63 -32.18 -71.90 6.00
CA THR A 63 -32.12 -70.66 6.79
C THR A 63 -30.77 -69.97 6.62
N LEU A 64 -29.66 -70.72 6.73
CA LEU A 64 -28.31 -70.20 6.52
C LEU A 64 -28.10 -69.69 5.08
N GLU A 65 -28.71 -70.35 4.09
CA GLU A 65 -28.73 -69.89 2.69
C GLU A 65 -29.45 -68.57 2.51
N ASN A 66 -30.67 -68.48 3.03
CA ASN A 66 -31.46 -67.25 2.97
C ASN A 66 -30.79 -66.10 3.74
N GLU A 67 -30.10 -66.39 4.84
CA GLU A 67 -29.28 -65.40 5.55
C GLU A 67 -28.09 -64.94 4.71
N GLN A 68 -27.31 -65.86 4.13
CA GLN A 68 -26.19 -65.49 3.27
C GLN A 68 -26.67 -64.61 2.10
N GLN A 69 -27.74 -65.00 1.42
CA GLN A 69 -28.27 -64.23 0.30
C GLN A 69 -28.72 -62.82 0.71
N ARG A 70 -29.36 -62.68 1.89
CA ARG A 70 -29.70 -61.37 2.45
C ARG A 70 -28.46 -60.50 2.69
N ASP A 71 -27.38 -61.10 3.16
CA ASP A 71 -26.13 -60.37 3.40
C ASP A 71 -25.37 -60.06 2.12
N ASP A 72 -25.40 -60.93 1.12
CA ASP A 72 -24.87 -60.70 -0.22
C ASP A 72 -25.55 -59.47 -0.86
N ASP A 73 -26.88 -59.42 -0.82
CA ASP A 73 -27.67 -58.29 -1.32
C ASP A 73 -27.43 -57.01 -0.51
N ARG A 74 -27.18 -57.14 0.80
CA ARG A 74 -26.89 -56.00 1.68
C ARG A 74 -25.50 -55.46 1.41
N ILE A 75 -24.47 -56.30 1.29
CA ILE A 75 -23.09 -55.86 1.12
C ILE A 75 -22.89 -55.20 -0.25
N VAL A 76 -23.57 -55.67 -1.30
CA VAL A 76 -23.55 -55.02 -2.62
C VAL A 76 -24.01 -53.57 -2.51
N ARG A 77 -25.13 -53.32 -1.83
CA ARG A 77 -25.65 -51.96 -1.60
C ARG A 77 -24.70 -51.12 -0.73
N ILE A 78 -24.13 -51.70 0.32
CA ILE A 78 -23.16 -51.00 1.17
C ILE A 78 -21.92 -50.59 0.37
N ARG A 79 -21.36 -51.50 -0.44
CA ARG A 79 -20.19 -51.22 -1.30
C ARG A 79 -20.47 -50.12 -2.32
N GLN A 80 -21.62 -50.18 -3.00
CA GLN A 80 -22.03 -49.14 -3.94
C GLN A 80 -22.15 -47.76 -3.25
N ASN A 81 -22.80 -47.69 -2.09
CA ASN A 81 -22.92 -46.44 -1.35
C ASN A 81 -21.55 -45.93 -0.88
N CYS A 82 -20.68 -46.83 -0.42
CA CYS A 82 -19.31 -46.52 -0.06
C CYS A 82 -18.52 -45.91 -1.22
N ASP A 83 -18.60 -46.51 -2.41
CA ASP A 83 -17.90 -46.02 -3.59
C ASP A 83 -18.41 -44.63 -4.03
N ILE A 84 -19.73 -44.42 -3.98
CA ILE A 84 -20.37 -43.14 -4.30
C ILE A 84 -19.92 -42.06 -3.30
N ASP A 85 -20.00 -42.34 -2.00
CA ASP A 85 -19.65 -41.38 -0.95
C ASP A 85 -18.16 -41.02 -1.01
N ILE A 86 -17.28 -42.02 -1.13
CA ILE A 86 -15.83 -41.83 -1.24
C ILE A 86 -15.50 -41.00 -2.47
N THR A 87 -16.11 -41.29 -3.63
CA THR A 87 -15.88 -40.54 -4.86
C THR A 87 -16.37 -39.09 -4.73
N THR A 88 -17.53 -38.90 -4.12
CA THR A 88 -18.10 -37.57 -3.87
C THR A 88 -17.20 -36.74 -2.95
N LEU A 89 -16.74 -37.32 -1.84
CA LEU A 89 -15.82 -36.66 -0.91
C LEU A 89 -14.48 -36.32 -1.59
N LYS A 90 -13.90 -37.25 -2.37
CA LYS A 90 -12.67 -36.98 -3.14
C LYS A 90 -12.85 -35.82 -4.12
N ASN A 91 -13.97 -35.78 -4.84
CA ASN A 91 -14.28 -34.69 -5.77
C ASN A 91 -14.42 -33.35 -5.05
N GLN A 92 -15.12 -33.31 -3.91
CA GLN A 92 -15.26 -32.11 -3.08
C GLN A 92 -13.91 -31.64 -2.54
N ILE A 93 -13.06 -32.55 -2.05
CA ILE A 93 -11.71 -32.24 -1.59
C ILE A 93 -10.89 -31.64 -2.73
N ASN A 94 -10.92 -32.24 -3.91
CA ASN A 94 -10.18 -31.76 -5.07
C ASN A 94 -10.65 -30.36 -5.52
N GLN A 95 -11.97 -30.14 -5.61
CA GLN A 95 -12.53 -28.83 -5.94
C GLN A 95 -12.11 -27.74 -4.94
N ASN A 96 -12.20 -28.04 -3.64
CA ASN A 96 -11.79 -27.10 -2.59
C ASN A 96 -10.26 -26.88 -2.59
N THR A 97 -9.47 -27.91 -2.90
CA THR A 97 -8.01 -27.79 -3.02
C THR A 97 -7.63 -26.88 -4.18
N ILE A 98 -8.27 -27.03 -5.34
CA ILE A 98 -8.09 -26.14 -6.49
C ILE A 98 -8.47 -24.70 -6.13
N ALA A 99 -9.60 -24.50 -5.43
CA ALA A 99 -10.01 -23.18 -4.97
C ALA A 99 -8.97 -22.56 -4.01
N SER A 100 -8.47 -23.32 -3.03
CA SER A 100 -7.41 -22.87 -2.11
C SER A 100 -6.13 -22.47 -2.83
N LEU A 101 -5.69 -23.27 -3.81
CA LEU A 101 -4.52 -22.95 -4.63
C LEU A 101 -4.75 -21.70 -5.49
N GLY A 102 -5.96 -21.52 -6.02
CA GLY A 102 -6.36 -20.31 -6.73
C GLY A 102 -6.25 -19.06 -5.85
N LEU A 103 -6.83 -19.11 -4.64
CA LEU A 103 -6.75 -18.02 -3.66
C LEU A 103 -5.31 -17.75 -3.23
N LYS A 104 -4.49 -18.79 -3.05
CA LYS A 104 -3.05 -18.63 -2.78
C LYS A 104 -2.33 -17.89 -3.89
N SER A 105 -2.59 -18.25 -5.15
CA SER A 105 -2.00 -17.57 -6.30
C SER A 105 -2.43 -16.10 -6.38
N GLN A 106 -3.67 -15.78 -6.02
CA GLN A 106 -4.13 -14.39 -5.96
C GLN A 106 -3.42 -13.60 -4.86
N LEU A 107 -3.28 -14.18 -3.66
CA LEU A 107 -2.51 -13.59 -2.57
C LEU A 107 -1.04 -13.36 -2.95
N ASP A 108 -0.42 -14.30 -3.67
CA ASP A 108 0.95 -14.18 -4.14
C ASP A 108 1.13 -13.08 -5.20
N SER A 109 0.07 -12.74 -5.94
CA SER A 109 0.05 -11.58 -6.82
C SER A 109 -0.22 -10.27 -6.07
N LEU A 110 -1.12 -10.27 -5.08
CA LEU A 110 -1.56 -9.05 -4.39
C LEU A 110 -0.52 -8.54 -3.39
N ASN A 111 0.16 -9.44 -2.66
CA ASN A 111 1.13 -9.05 -1.64
C ASN A 111 2.29 -8.20 -2.19
N PRO A 112 2.96 -8.60 -3.30
CA PRO A 112 4.00 -7.77 -3.91
C PRO A 112 3.48 -6.42 -4.40
N GLN A 113 2.27 -6.37 -4.98
CA GLN A 113 1.65 -5.11 -5.41
C GLN A 113 1.44 -4.16 -4.24
N LYS A 114 1.00 -4.66 -3.08
CA LYS A 114 0.86 -3.85 -1.86
C LYS A 114 2.21 -3.31 -1.38
N VAL A 115 3.25 -4.15 -1.36
CA VAL A 115 4.60 -3.72 -0.97
C VAL A 115 5.11 -2.60 -1.89
N GLN A 116 4.95 -2.77 -3.20
CA GLN A 116 5.34 -1.75 -4.18
C GLN A 116 4.54 -0.44 -4.02
N ALA A 117 3.24 -0.53 -3.75
CA ALA A 117 2.38 0.62 -3.51
C ALA A 117 2.80 1.38 -2.24
N VAL A 118 3.09 0.68 -1.14
CA VAL A 118 3.59 1.28 0.11
C VAL A 118 4.94 1.98 -0.11
N ALA A 119 5.89 1.34 -0.80
CA ALA A 119 7.18 1.95 -1.11
C ALA A 119 7.03 3.19 -2.03
N SER A 120 6.04 3.18 -2.93
CA SER A 120 5.75 4.33 -3.80
C SER A 120 5.11 5.47 -3.03
N LEU A 121 4.23 5.17 -2.07
CA LEU A 121 3.64 6.13 -1.15
C LEU A 121 4.71 6.80 -0.27
N GLU A 122 5.67 6.03 0.25
CA GLU A 122 6.78 6.56 1.04
C GLU A 122 7.65 7.52 0.20
N ARG A 123 8.01 7.14 -1.03
CA ARG A 123 8.72 8.03 -1.97
C ARG A 123 7.97 9.33 -2.22
N LYS A 124 6.63 9.28 -2.37
CA LYS A 124 5.80 10.47 -2.55
C LYS A 124 5.76 11.36 -1.30
N ASN A 125 5.74 10.78 -0.11
CA ASN A 125 5.85 11.56 1.13
C ASN A 125 7.20 12.29 1.24
N ASN A 126 8.29 11.63 0.84
CA ASN A 126 9.62 12.26 0.81
C ASN A 126 9.66 13.38 -0.25
N GLU A 127 9.16 13.14 -1.46
CA GLU A 127 9.05 14.16 -2.52
C GLU A 127 8.28 15.40 -2.05
N ILE A 128 7.14 15.23 -1.37
CA ILE A 128 6.36 16.34 -0.80
C ILE A 128 7.18 17.10 0.26
N THR A 129 7.95 16.39 1.08
CA THR A 129 8.78 17.00 2.11
C THR A 129 9.90 17.84 1.49
N ASP A 130 10.58 17.30 0.48
CA ASP A 130 11.64 17.96 -0.26
C ASP A 130 11.11 19.21 -0.99
N LEU A 131 9.97 19.10 -1.68
CA LEU A 131 9.34 20.24 -2.35
C LEU A 131 8.93 21.35 -1.37
N LYS A 132 8.42 20.99 -0.18
CA LYS A 132 8.11 21.99 0.88
C LYS A 132 9.36 22.68 1.39
N ALA A 133 10.44 21.92 1.61
CA ALA A 133 11.71 22.47 2.06
C ALA A 133 12.31 23.42 1.00
N GLU A 134 12.26 23.04 -0.28
CA GLU A 134 12.73 23.89 -1.38
C GLU A 134 11.91 25.17 -1.50
N LEU A 135 10.58 25.08 -1.42
CA LEU A 135 9.71 26.25 -1.45
C LEU A 135 9.99 27.21 -0.28
N GLN A 136 10.23 26.67 0.92
CA GLN A 136 10.62 27.46 2.08
C GLN A 136 11.98 28.12 1.90
N TYR A 137 12.98 27.39 1.38
CA TYR A 137 14.31 27.91 1.10
C TYR A 137 14.27 29.07 0.10
N GLN A 138 13.59 28.88 -1.04
CA GLN A 138 13.45 29.92 -2.06
C GLN A 138 12.68 31.14 -1.55
N SER A 139 11.64 30.93 -0.73
CA SER A 139 10.89 32.04 -0.13
C SER A 139 11.76 32.85 0.82
N HIS A 140 12.54 32.19 1.67
CA HIS A 140 13.45 32.89 2.57
C HIS A 140 14.55 33.63 1.82
N LYS A 141 15.13 33.01 0.78
CA LYS A 141 16.10 33.67 -0.10
C LYS A 141 15.49 34.93 -0.71
N ARG A 142 14.26 34.85 -1.21
CA ARG A 142 13.56 36.00 -1.79
C ARG A 142 13.32 37.11 -0.77
N GLU A 143 12.93 36.79 0.47
CA GLU A 143 12.82 37.78 1.54
C GLU A 143 14.14 38.53 1.77
N THR A 144 15.27 37.81 1.79
CA THR A 144 16.59 38.44 1.97
C THR A 144 17.00 39.32 0.78
N GLU A 145 16.69 38.89 -0.45
CA GLU A 145 16.96 39.67 -1.66
C GLU A 145 16.09 40.93 -1.73
N THR A 146 14.81 40.86 -1.34
CA THR A 146 13.91 42.00 -1.25
C THR A 146 14.41 43.03 -0.23
N ALA A 147 14.82 42.58 0.96
CA ALA A 147 15.35 43.50 1.98
C ALA A 147 16.65 44.20 1.52
N ALA A 148 17.53 43.47 0.80
CA ALA A 148 18.73 44.06 0.22
C ALA A 148 18.39 45.10 -0.87
N TYR A 149 17.42 44.80 -1.73
CA TYR A 149 16.92 45.73 -2.74
C TYR A 149 16.35 47.01 -2.11
N GLU A 150 15.52 46.90 -1.08
CA GLU A 150 14.95 48.04 -0.35
C GLU A 150 16.04 48.94 0.24
N THR A 151 17.11 48.32 0.78
CA THR A 151 18.28 49.05 1.30
C THR A 151 19.02 49.81 0.18
N ILE A 152 19.20 49.17 -0.99
CA ILE A 152 19.84 49.82 -2.14
C ILE A 152 19.01 51.00 -2.63
N LEU A 153 17.68 50.85 -2.72
CA LEU A 153 16.78 51.93 -3.11
C LEU A 153 16.84 53.12 -2.15
N ASP A 154 16.75 52.88 -0.84
CA ASP A 154 16.84 53.93 0.16
C ASP A 154 18.17 54.70 0.04
N ASN A 155 19.29 53.99 -0.13
CA ASN A 155 20.60 54.60 -0.36
C ASN A 155 20.63 55.48 -1.63
N LEU A 156 20.04 55.01 -2.73
CA LEU A 156 19.97 55.78 -3.98
C LEU A 156 19.07 57.02 -3.85
N GLU A 157 17.95 56.93 -3.11
CA GLU A 157 17.04 58.04 -2.86
C GLU A 157 17.67 59.10 -1.95
N GLN A 158 18.34 58.67 -0.88
CA GLN A 158 19.13 59.54 -0.02
C GLN A 158 20.24 60.25 -0.79
N ALA A 159 20.95 59.54 -1.68
CA ALA A 159 21.97 60.12 -2.54
C ALA A 159 21.40 61.16 -3.52
N LEU A 160 20.27 60.85 -4.16
CA LEU A 160 19.60 61.77 -5.07
C LEU A 160 19.13 63.04 -4.35
N PHE A 161 18.57 62.91 -3.13
CA PHE A 161 18.17 64.04 -2.30
C PHE A 161 19.38 64.92 -1.95
N GLY A 162 20.48 64.32 -1.49
CA GLY A 162 21.73 65.03 -1.18
C GLY A 162 22.30 65.80 -2.38
N VAL A 163 22.36 65.16 -3.55
CA VAL A 163 22.82 65.80 -4.80
C VAL A 163 21.92 66.98 -5.19
N ASN A 164 20.60 66.84 -5.06
CA ASN A 164 19.66 67.91 -5.38
C ASN A 164 19.75 69.10 -4.42
N GLN A 165 19.94 68.86 -3.12
CA GLN A 165 20.19 69.91 -2.14
C GLN A 165 21.48 70.71 -2.47
N VAL A 166 22.56 69.99 -2.78
CA VAL A 166 23.85 70.60 -3.17
C VAL A 166 23.70 71.41 -4.46
N LYS A 167 22.98 70.87 -5.45
CA LYS A 167 22.62 71.59 -6.70
C LYS A 167 21.84 72.87 -6.40
N GLY A 168 20.90 72.83 -5.45
CA GLY A 168 20.17 74.00 -4.96
C GLY A 168 21.08 75.08 -4.38
N TYR A 169 22.08 74.70 -3.58
CA TYR A 169 23.03 75.66 -3.01
C TYR A 169 23.92 76.33 -4.07
N PHE A 170 24.45 75.54 -5.01
CA PHE A 170 25.25 76.09 -6.12
C PHE A 170 24.43 76.94 -7.09
N ASN A 171 23.16 76.58 -7.36
CA ASN A 171 22.26 77.41 -8.18
C ASN A 171 21.92 78.75 -7.50
N SER A 172 21.63 78.73 -6.18
CA SER A 172 21.38 79.95 -5.40
C SER A 172 22.60 80.89 -5.42
N TYR A 173 23.80 80.34 -5.29
CA TYR A 173 25.05 81.09 -5.42
C TYR A 173 25.25 81.66 -6.84
N LEU A 174 25.03 80.84 -7.89
CA LEU A 174 25.13 81.26 -9.29
C LEU A 174 24.18 82.42 -9.61
N ASP A 175 22.93 82.35 -9.13
CA ASP A 175 21.93 83.41 -9.33
C ASP A 175 22.39 84.76 -8.76
N ILE A 176 23.11 84.75 -7.64
CA ILE A 176 23.66 85.96 -7.02
C ILE A 176 24.83 86.49 -7.81
N LEU A 177 25.74 85.63 -8.28
CA LEU A 177 26.83 86.04 -9.17
C LEU A 177 26.30 86.67 -10.45
N VAL A 178 25.30 86.06 -11.09
CA VAL A 178 24.68 86.58 -12.33
C VAL A 178 23.91 87.88 -12.05
N LYS A 179 23.16 87.99 -10.95
CA LYS A 179 22.46 89.23 -10.56
C LYS A 179 23.44 90.36 -10.27
N ASN A 180 24.53 90.08 -9.55
CA ASN A 180 25.56 91.07 -9.25
C ASN A 180 26.25 91.52 -10.52
N ARG A 181 26.65 90.59 -11.41
CA ARG A 181 27.20 90.93 -12.73
C ARG A 181 26.25 91.81 -13.56
N LYS A 182 24.96 91.45 -13.65
CA LYS A 182 23.93 92.27 -14.34
C LYS A 182 23.73 93.66 -13.72
N ARG A 183 23.91 93.81 -12.41
CA ARG A 183 23.89 95.13 -11.73
C ARG A 183 25.08 96.00 -12.11
N PHE A 184 26.22 95.40 -12.45
CA PHE A 184 27.44 96.10 -12.88
C PHE A 184 27.56 96.22 -14.41
N GLU A 185 26.74 95.53 -15.20
CA GLU A 185 26.76 95.52 -16.69
C GLU A 185 25.70 96.41 -17.39
N LYS A 186 24.88 97.21 -16.69
CA LYS A 186 24.00 98.23 -17.34
C LYS A 186 24.35 99.68 -16.94
N PRO A 187 24.57 100.61 -17.89
CA PRO A 187 24.17 102.01 -17.75
C PRO A 187 22.63 102.13 -17.91
N SER A 188 22.06 103.19 -17.32
CA SER A 188 20.62 103.52 -17.22
C SER A 188 19.66 103.07 -18.34
N PHE A 189 18.44 102.69 -17.91
CA PHE A 189 17.13 102.78 -18.60
C PHE A 189 16.60 101.57 -19.41
N LEU A 190 15.30 101.34 -19.20
CA LEU A 190 14.31 100.42 -19.80
C LEU A 190 14.35 98.91 -19.47
N GLU A 191 13.20 98.50 -18.94
CA GLU A 191 12.72 97.17 -18.60
C GLU A 191 12.42 96.33 -19.85
N GLU A 192 12.73 95.04 -19.78
CA GLU A 192 11.82 93.99 -20.23
C GLU A 192 12.18 92.70 -19.50
N SER A 193 11.20 92.14 -18.79
CA SER A 193 11.36 91.11 -17.77
C SER A 193 11.16 89.71 -18.38
N TYR A 194 12.23 88.92 -18.44
CA TYR A 194 12.12 87.47 -18.48
C TYR A 194 12.48 86.91 -17.11
N SER A 195 11.44 86.64 -16.31
CA SER A 195 11.55 85.84 -15.09
C SER A 195 11.04 84.43 -15.39
N PHE A 196 11.93 83.46 -15.42
CA PHE A 196 11.53 82.04 -15.36
C PHE A 196 11.19 81.73 -13.90
N LYS A 197 9.90 81.48 -13.62
CA LYS A 197 9.42 81.08 -12.28
C LYS A 197 9.49 79.56 -12.18
N TYR A 198 10.20 79.05 -11.19
CA TYR A 198 9.98 77.71 -10.68
C TYR A 198 8.83 77.78 -9.66
N GLU A 199 7.85 76.89 -9.78
CA GLU A 199 6.87 76.65 -8.73
C GLU A 199 7.60 76.06 -7.52
N GLN A 200 7.70 76.84 -6.45
CA GLN A 200 8.09 76.37 -5.13
C GLN A 200 6.85 75.76 -4.48
N SER A 201 6.88 74.45 -4.22
CA SER A 201 5.97 73.85 -3.24
C SER A 201 6.41 74.29 -1.84
N GLU A 202 5.49 74.94 -1.13
CA GLU A 202 5.64 75.48 0.21
C GLU A 202 5.83 74.37 1.27
N GLN A 203 6.87 74.49 2.10
CA GLN A 203 6.74 74.36 3.56
C GLN A 203 7.99 74.90 4.30
N ASP A 204 7.69 75.63 5.39
CA ASP A 204 8.51 76.52 6.23
C ASP A 204 9.83 75.95 6.78
N ASP A 205 10.91 76.75 6.70
CA ASP A 205 11.36 77.59 7.84
C ASP A 205 12.59 78.43 7.43
N SER A 206 12.44 79.76 7.48
CA SER A 206 13.47 80.74 7.84
C SER A 206 14.94 80.45 7.46
N GLU A 207 15.32 80.54 6.18
CA GLU A 207 16.64 81.01 5.70
C GLU A 207 16.65 80.98 4.16
N SER A 208 15.96 81.91 3.52
CA SER A 208 16.28 82.32 2.14
C SER A 208 17.62 83.09 2.12
N ARG A 209 18.67 82.51 2.72
CA ARG A 209 20.03 83.02 2.66
C ARG A 209 20.55 82.74 1.25
N SER A 210 20.32 83.74 0.40
CA SER A 210 21.12 83.98 -0.78
C SER A 210 22.60 83.80 -0.41
N PHE A 211 23.26 82.75 -0.92
CA PHE A 211 24.67 82.47 -0.58
C PHE A 211 25.57 83.53 -1.20
N THR A 212 26.33 84.26 -0.38
CA THR A 212 27.17 85.36 -0.88
C THR A 212 28.60 84.92 -1.19
N SER A 213 29.01 83.72 -0.78
CA SER A 213 30.35 83.16 -1.07
C SER A 213 30.32 81.63 -1.22
N LEU A 214 31.30 81.09 -1.95
CA LEU A 214 31.49 79.64 -2.09
C LEU A 214 31.83 78.94 -0.77
N THR A 215 32.42 79.67 0.19
CA THR A 215 32.69 79.16 1.54
C THR A 215 31.39 78.86 2.32
N GLN A 216 30.33 79.65 2.13
CA GLN A 216 29.02 79.37 2.74
C GLN A 216 28.35 78.14 2.10
N VAL A 217 28.51 77.97 0.77
CA VAL A 217 28.07 76.78 0.05
C VAL A 217 28.82 75.54 0.58
N ALA A 218 30.14 75.59 0.69
CA ALA A 218 30.98 74.51 1.22
C ALA A 218 30.57 74.09 2.65
N GLN A 219 30.29 75.06 3.52
CA GLN A 219 29.82 74.77 4.89
C GLN A 219 28.48 74.05 4.92
N LYS A 220 27.52 74.42 4.05
CA LYS A 220 26.21 73.74 3.99
C LYS A 220 26.32 72.36 3.31
N VAL A 221 27.18 72.20 2.29
CA VAL A 221 27.50 70.88 1.69
C VAL A 221 28.12 69.94 2.72
N ASN A 222 29.05 70.42 3.55
CA ASN A 222 29.62 69.62 4.64
C ASN A 222 28.58 69.21 5.69
N LYS A 223 27.55 70.04 5.96
CA LYS A 223 26.46 69.65 6.87
C LYS A 223 25.62 68.50 6.29
N ILE A 224 25.33 68.53 4.99
CA ILE A 224 24.60 67.47 4.29
C ILE A 224 25.35 66.13 4.37
N LYS A 225 26.68 66.15 4.19
CA LYS A 225 27.56 64.97 4.33
C LYS A 225 27.36 64.24 5.66
N HIS A 226 27.10 64.97 6.75
CA HIS A 226 26.96 64.39 8.09
C HIS A 226 25.53 63.98 8.46
N HIS A 227 24.52 64.40 7.70
CA HIS A 227 23.11 64.15 8.01
C HIS A 227 22.44 63.13 7.09
N ILE A 228 23.06 62.79 5.95
CA ILE A 228 22.52 61.84 4.98
C ILE A 228 23.51 60.68 4.84
N GLN A 229 23.04 59.43 4.88
CA GLN A 229 23.88 58.26 4.64
C GLN A 229 24.17 58.16 3.14
N LEU A 230 25.24 58.85 2.74
CA LEU A 230 25.69 58.96 1.35
C LEU A 230 26.76 57.90 1.05
N GLU A 231 26.48 56.64 1.36
CA GLU A 231 27.42 55.55 1.09
C GLU A 231 27.80 55.55 -0.40
N GLY A 232 29.11 55.62 -0.69
CA GLY A 232 29.65 55.73 -2.06
C GLY A 232 29.70 57.15 -2.67
N TYR A 233 28.89 58.11 -2.19
CA TYR A 233 28.83 59.48 -2.74
C TYR A 233 29.39 60.56 -1.78
N ALA A 234 29.71 60.22 -0.54
CA ALA A 234 30.27 61.14 0.45
C ALA A 234 31.61 61.77 -0.01
N SER A 235 32.49 60.97 -0.64
CA SER A 235 33.79 61.45 -1.15
C SER A 235 33.63 62.45 -2.29
N MET A 236 32.60 62.31 -3.11
CA MET A 236 32.27 63.25 -4.17
C MET A 236 31.84 64.60 -3.58
N LEU A 237 30.98 64.61 -2.56
CA LEU A 237 30.56 65.84 -1.90
C LEU A 237 31.71 66.53 -1.16
N GLU A 238 32.64 65.76 -0.63
CA GLU A 238 33.89 66.25 -0.05
C GLU A 238 34.77 66.95 -1.08
N ILE A 239 34.98 66.34 -2.25
CA ILE A 239 35.70 66.97 -3.37
C ILE A 239 35.01 68.27 -3.80
N MET A 240 33.67 68.30 -3.87
CA MET A 240 32.92 69.51 -4.24
C MET A 240 33.02 70.62 -3.18
N SER A 241 32.99 70.27 -1.91
CA SER A 241 33.19 71.19 -0.78
C SER A 241 34.62 71.75 -0.78
N GLU A 242 35.61 70.90 -1.05
CA GLU A 242 37.01 71.29 -1.17
C GLU A 242 37.25 72.20 -2.38
N MET A 243 36.65 71.90 -3.53
CA MET A 243 36.70 72.76 -4.72
C MET A 243 36.03 74.12 -4.46
N ALA A 244 34.90 74.14 -3.75
CA ALA A 244 34.22 75.38 -3.38
C ALA A 244 35.04 76.23 -2.39
N SER A 245 35.71 75.60 -1.42
CA SER A 245 36.54 76.32 -0.43
C SER A 245 37.89 76.82 -0.97
N LYS A 246 38.41 76.23 -2.06
CA LYS A 246 39.67 76.65 -2.73
C LYS A 246 39.46 77.64 -3.88
N ALA A 247 38.22 78.02 -4.17
CA ALA A 247 37.91 78.94 -5.24
C ALA A 247 38.40 80.36 -4.92
N SER A 248 38.97 81.06 -5.90
CA SER A 248 39.31 82.48 -5.79
C SER A 248 38.03 83.34 -5.66
N ASP A 249 38.08 84.42 -4.88
CA ASP A 249 36.99 85.40 -4.76
C ASP A 249 36.75 86.22 -6.05
N ASP A 250 37.52 85.98 -7.11
CA ASP A 250 37.27 86.56 -8.44
C ASP A 250 35.90 86.08 -8.98
N PRO A 251 34.93 86.99 -9.18
CA PRO A 251 33.56 86.64 -9.60
C PRO A 251 33.51 85.87 -10.93
N SER A 252 34.45 86.12 -11.84
CA SER A 252 34.50 85.49 -13.16
C SER A 252 34.93 84.01 -13.07
N GLN A 253 35.91 83.72 -12.23
CA GLN A 253 36.40 82.36 -11.99
C GLN A 253 35.42 81.55 -11.13
N ALA A 254 34.78 82.20 -10.15
CA ALA A 254 33.74 81.60 -9.31
C ALA A 254 32.49 81.19 -10.12
N GLU A 255 32.09 81.98 -11.13
CA GLU A 255 30.99 81.63 -12.04
C GLU A 255 31.33 80.38 -12.88
N VAL A 256 32.53 80.36 -13.48
CA VAL A 256 32.99 79.23 -14.31
C VAL A 256 33.10 77.94 -13.49
N LEU A 257 33.66 78.03 -12.28
CA LEU A 257 33.78 76.89 -11.37
C LEU A 257 32.40 76.37 -10.94
N THR A 258 31.49 77.27 -10.59
CA THR A 258 30.12 76.92 -10.17
C THR A 258 29.36 76.21 -11.29
N ARG A 259 29.47 76.70 -12.53
CA ARG A 259 28.88 76.03 -13.71
C ARG A 259 29.48 74.65 -13.95
N LYS A 260 30.79 74.47 -13.76
CA LYS A 260 31.45 73.15 -13.85
C LYS A 260 30.96 72.20 -12.77
N VAL A 261 30.85 72.64 -11.52
CA VAL A 261 30.34 71.82 -10.42
C VAL A 261 28.87 71.43 -10.64
N LEU A 262 28.02 72.36 -11.10
CA LEU A 262 26.63 72.07 -11.47
C LEU A 262 26.53 71.05 -12.62
N SER A 263 27.43 71.11 -13.61
CA SER A 263 27.51 70.10 -14.68
C SER A 263 27.87 68.72 -14.14
N ILE A 264 28.83 68.63 -13.20
CA ILE A 264 29.22 67.36 -12.57
C ILE A 264 28.07 66.82 -11.71
N LEU A 265 27.41 67.67 -10.91
CA LEU A 265 26.24 67.30 -10.11
C LEU A 265 25.11 66.75 -10.99
N LYS A 266 24.85 67.37 -12.15
CA LYS A 266 23.86 66.88 -13.12
C LYS A 266 24.23 65.52 -13.72
N GLN A 267 25.51 65.29 -14.02
CA GLN A 267 25.97 63.98 -14.50
C GLN A 267 25.77 62.90 -13.43
N ILE A 268 25.98 63.24 -12.17
CA ILE A 268 25.85 62.28 -11.06
C ILE A 268 24.38 62.03 -10.71
N GLU A 269 23.53 63.05 -10.76
CA GLU A 269 22.08 62.90 -10.70
C GLU A 269 21.59 61.92 -11.78
N ASN A 270 22.01 62.11 -13.04
CA ASN A 270 21.67 61.20 -14.14
C ASN A 270 22.21 59.77 -13.91
N TYR A 271 23.41 59.64 -13.33
CA TYR A 271 23.99 58.34 -13.01
C TYR A 271 23.16 57.62 -11.94
N ILE A 272 22.84 58.28 -10.82
CA ILE A 272 22.02 57.72 -9.74
C ILE A 272 20.63 57.32 -10.27
N GLN A 273 20.01 58.16 -11.09
CA GLN A 273 18.74 57.84 -11.74
C GLN A 273 18.87 56.61 -12.67
N SER A 274 19.98 56.50 -13.41
CA SER A 274 20.23 55.33 -14.27
C SER A 274 20.46 54.05 -13.47
N GLU A 275 21.13 54.12 -12.31
CA GLU A 275 21.32 52.98 -11.42
C GLU A 275 20.00 52.53 -10.80
N ARG A 276 19.16 53.48 -10.36
CA ARG A 276 17.81 53.17 -9.87
C ARG A 276 17.00 52.40 -10.91
N ILE A 277 16.94 52.91 -12.15
CA ILE A 277 16.22 52.23 -13.24
C ILE A 277 16.79 50.83 -13.50
N ARG A 278 18.12 50.67 -13.45
CA ARG A 278 18.76 49.36 -13.60
C ARG A 278 18.37 48.39 -12.48
N GLU A 279 18.38 48.85 -11.24
CA GLU A 279 18.03 48.01 -10.09
C GLU A 279 16.54 47.68 -10.08
N ASP A 280 15.65 48.62 -10.40
CA ASP A 280 14.21 48.38 -10.58
C ASP A 280 13.95 47.30 -11.64
N GLN A 281 14.67 47.35 -12.77
CA GLN A 281 14.57 46.34 -13.84
C GLN A 281 15.11 44.98 -13.40
N ALA A 282 16.25 44.96 -12.69
CA ALA A 282 16.82 43.73 -12.17
C ALA A 282 15.89 43.08 -11.14
N GLU A 283 15.29 43.88 -10.26
CA GLU A 283 14.34 43.43 -9.25
C GLU A 283 13.05 42.89 -9.88
N ALA A 284 12.49 43.58 -10.88
CA ALA A 284 11.32 43.08 -11.60
C ALA A 284 11.58 41.69 -12.22
N LEU A 285 12.79 41.46 -12.75
CA LEU A 285 13.19 40.16 -13.27
C LEU A 285 13.36 39.11 -12.16
N ARG A 286 14.01 39.45 -11.04
CA ARG A 286 14.18 38.53 -9.90
C ARG A 286 12.82 38.11 -9.32
N SER A 287 11.94 39.09 -9.11
CA SER A 287 10.57 38.88 -8.61
C SER A 287 9.74 38.01 -9.55
N SER A 288 9.73 38.33 -10.85
CA SER A 288 9.01 37.52 -11.84
C SER A 288 9.52 36.09 -11.92
N ASN A 289 10.84 35.88 -11.88
CA ASN A 289 11.42 34.53 -11.88
C ASN A 289 11.05 33.74 -10.62
N PHE A 290 11.06 34.40 -9.46
CA PHE A 290 10.63 33.79 -8.21
C PHE A 290 9.15 33.39 -8.25
N ASP A 291 8.27 34.26 -8.75
CA ASP A 291 6.84 33.95 -8.86
C ASP A 291 6.57 32.75 -9.77
N LEU A 292 7.29 32.65 -10.89
CA LEU A 292 7.23 31.49 -11.78
C LEU A 292 7.69 30.20 -11.07
N LEU A 293 8.83 30.25 -10.38
CA LEU A 293 9.36 29.10 -9.64
C LEU A 293 8.42 28.68 -8.50
N LYS A 294 7.89 29.65 -7.75
CA LYS A 294 6.94 29.42 -6.65
C LYS A 294 5.67 28.76 -7.15
N THR A 295 5.16 29.21 -8.30
CA THR A 295 3.99 28.61 -8.95
C THR A 295 4.29 27.18 -9.35
N LEU A 296 5.43 26.94 -10.03
CA LEU A 296 5.86 25.61 -10.44
C LEU A 296 5.98 24.63 -9.25
N LEU A 297 6.65 25.05 -8.18
CA LEU A 297 6.80 24.23 -6.97
C LEU A 297 5.46 23.97 -6.28
N SER A 298 4.56 24.96 -6.28
CA SER A 298 3.21 24.81 -5.72
C SER A 298 2.36 23.83 -6.54
N ASP A 299 2.41 23.91 -7.87
CA ASP A 299 1.72 22.97 -8.76
C ASP A 299 2.26 21.55 -8.61
N GLN A 300 3.59 21.39 -8.52
CA GLN A 300 4.23 20.11 -8.22
C GLN A 300 3.80 19.55 -6.87
N LEU A 301 3.68 20.39 -5.83
CA LEU A 301 3.16 19.99 -4.52
C LEU A 301 1.70 19.52 -4.61
N VAL A 302 0.86 20.24 -5.35
CA VAL A 302 -0.54 19.84 -5.54
C VAL A 302 -0.61 18.48 -6.24
N GLN A 303 0.15 18.29 -7.32
CA GLN A 303 0.19 17.02 -8.04
C GLN A 303 0.72 15.88 -7.15
N ALA A 304 1.82 16.10 -6.43
CA ALA A 304 2.38 15.09 -5.54
C ALA A 304 1.41 14.71 -4.40
N ASN A 305 0.63 15.66 -3.87
CA ASN A 305 -0.41 15.38 -2.89
C ASN A 305 -1.58 14.58 -3.50
N GLN A 306 -2.01 14.89 -4.72
CA GLN A 306 -3.04 14.11 -5.42
C GLN A 306 -2.58 12.67 -5.66
N ASP A 307 -1.34 12.49 -6.15
CA ASP A 307 -0.72 11.18 -6.34
C ASP A 307 -0.63 10.42 -5.01
N LYS A 308 -0.25 11.10 -3.92
CA LYS A 308 -0.22 10.52 -2.57
C LYS A 308 -1.60 9.99 -2.17
N THR A 309 -2.66 10.79 -2.30
CA THR A 309 -4.02 10.37 -1.95
C THR A 309 -4.47 9.18 -2.78
N TYR A 310 -4.15 9.16 -4.08
CA TYR A 310 -4.40 7.99 -4.93
C TYR A 310 -3.68 6.74 -4.43
N MET A 311 -2.39 6.86 -4.07
CA MET A 311 -1.60 5.75 -3.56
C MET A 311 -2.09 5.25 -2.19
N GLU A 312 -2.52 6.14 -1.30
CA GLU A 312 -3.16 5.78 -0.03
C GLU A 312 -4.44 4.95 -0.27
N GLY A 313 -5.27 5.39 -1.22
CA GLY A 313 -6.47 4.65 -1.64
C GLY A 313 -6.14 3.27 -2.21
N LEU A 314 -5.09 3.17 -3.04
CA LEU A 314 -4.62 1.91 -3.60
C LEU A 314 -4.13 0.94 -2.51
N VAL A 315 -3.32 1.42 -1.57
CA VAL A 315 -2.82 0.62 -0.44
C VAL A 315 -3.98 0.12 0.43
N ALA A 316 -4.98 0.97 0.71
CA ALA A 316 -6.17 0.58 1.45
C ALA A 316 -6.98 -0.49 0.70
N SER A 317 -7.24 -0.29 -0.59
CA SER A 317 -7.95 -1.25 -1.44
C SER A 317 -7.25 -2.61 -1.50
N LEU A 318 -5.94 -2.63 -1.74
CA LEU A 318 -5.13 -3.85 -1.76
C LEU A 318 -5.14 -4.54 -0.40
N SER A 319 -5.07 -3.79 0.71
CA SER A 319 -5.14 -4.35 2.05
C SER A 319 -6.49 -5.02 2.34
N THR A 320 -7.60 -4.39 1.96
CA THR A 320 -8.93 -4.98 2.09
C THR A 320 -9.06 -6.26 1.27
N ARG A 321 -8.61 -6.24 0.01
CA ARG A 321 -8.62 -7.43 -0.85
C ARG A 321 -7.78 -8.57 -0.28
N ILE A 322 -6.55 -8.29 0.16
CA ILE A 322 -5.68 -9.30 0.79
C ILE A 322 -6.35 -9.91 2.02
N THR A 323 -6.97 -9.10 2.88
CA THR A 323 -7.69 -9.61 4.06
C THR A 323 -8.86 -10.51 3.67
N GLN A 324 -9.66 -10.10 2.70
CA GLN A 324 -10.79 -10.90 2.21
C GLN A 324 -10.32 -12.24 1.64
N GLU A 325 -9.36 -12.23 0.73
CA GLU A 325 -8.79 -13.44 0.10
C GLU A 325 -8.11 -14.35 1.13
N THR A 326 -7.47 -13.79 2.16
CA THR A 326 -6.86 -14.55 3.26
C THR A 326 -7.92 -15.28 4.08
N ASN A 327 -9.02 -14.58 4.43
CA ASN A 327 -10.12 -15.18 5.18
C ASN A 327 -10.83 -16.26 4.36
N GLU A 328 -11.12 -15.99 3.08
CA GLU A 328 -11.74 -16.98 2.19
C GLU A 328 -10.86 -18.21 2.02
N LYS A 329 -9.54 -18.02 1.85
CA LYS A 329 -8.59 -19.13 1.79
C LYS A 329 -8.61 -19.95 3.06
N PHE A 330 -8.60 -19.30 4.22
CA PHE A 330 -8.66 -19.98 5.51
C PHE A 330 -9.91 -20.85 5.64
N GLU A 331 -11.08 -20.34 5.26
CA GLU A 331 -12.33 -21.11 5.27
C GLU A 331 -12.28 -22.31 4.32
N VAL A 332 -11.74 -22.13 3.11
CA VAL A 332 -11.59 -23.22 2.13
C VAL A 332 -10.62 -24.28 2.63
N ASP A 333 -9.48 -23.88 3.21
CA ASP A 333 -8.52 -24.82 3.81
C ASP A 333 -9.14 -25.62 4.95
N GLN A 334 -9.95 -24.98 5.79
CA GLN A 334 -10.68 -25.66 6.85
C GLN A 334 -11.67 -26.67 6.28
N LYS A 335 -12.40 -26.32 5.21
CA LYS A 335 -13.30 -27.26 4.50
C LYS A 335 -12.55 -28.45 3.93
N VAL A 336 -11.36 -28.24 3.34
CA VAL A 336 -10.49 -29.33 2.88
C VAL A 336 -10.13 -30.25 4.04
N ALA A 337 -9.65 -29.71 5.17
CA ALA A 337 -9.27 -30.51 6.32
C ALA A 337 -10.45 -31.34 6.90
N ILE A 338 -11.62 -30.73 7.03
CA ILE A 338 -12.83 -31.41 7.51
C ILE A 338 -13.23 -32.55 6.55
N LYS A 339 -13.25 -32.28 5.24
CA LYS A 339 -13.65 -33.27 4.23
C LYS A 339 -12.65 -34.40 4.10
N THR A 340 -11.37 -34.14 4.25
CA THR A 340 -10.32 -35.17 4.30
C THR A 340 -10.54 -36.10 5.49
N LYS A 341 -10.85 -35.56 6.68
CA LYS A 341 -11.18 -36.38 7.85
C LYS A 341 -12.46 -37.20 7.66
N GLU A 342 -13.48 -36.61 7.04
CA GLU A 342 -14.72 -37.30 6.70
C GLU A 342 -14.47 -38.48 5.73
N LEU A 343 -13.60 -38.28 4.73
CA LEU A 343 -13.16 -39.32 3.81
C LEU A 343 -12.45 -40.47 4.53
N GLU A 344 -11.49 -40.18 5.43
CA GLU A 344 -10.77 -41.19 6.20
C GLU A 344 -11.72 -42.01 7.09
N ASN A 345 -12.66 -41.34 7.76
CA ASN A 345 -13.68 -41.99 8.57
C ASN A 345 -14.57 -42.90 7.72
N ARG A 346 -15.04 -42.41 6.56
CA ARG A 346 -15.91 -43.19 5.67
C ARG A 346 -15.19 -44.40 5.08
N GLN A 347 -13.92 -44.24 4.67
CA GLN A 347 -13.09 -45.36 4.22
C GLN A 347 -12.92 -46.42 5.31
N THR A 348 -12.73 -45.99 6.57
CA THR A 348 -12.61 -46.89 7.71
C THR A 348 -13.91 -47.67 7.95
N ASP A 349 -15.05 -46.99 7.96
CA ASP A 349 -16.38 -47.61 8.12
C ASP A 349 -16.66 -48.63 7.00
N CYS A 350 -16.40 -48.26 5.74
CA CYS A 350 -16.55 -49.15 4.60
C CYS A 350 -15.68 -50.41 4.71
N ARG A 351 -14.44 -50.26 5.18
CA ARG A 351 -13.54 -51.39 5.44
C ARG A 351 -14.07 -52.28 6.56
N LEU A 352 -14.58 -51.71 7.66
CA LEU A 352 -15.15 -52.48 8.76
C LEU A 352 -16.37 -53.28 8.30
N LYS A 353 -17.27 -52.69 7.51
CA LYS A 353 -18.44 -53.40 6.96
C LYS A 353 -18.07 -54.54 6.00
N ASN A 354 -17.03 -54.38 5.20
CA ASN A 354 -16.51 -55.48 4.40
C ASN A 354 -15.93 -56.61 5.26
N ASN A 355 -15.14 -56.27 6.29
CA ASN A 355 -14.57 -57.27 7.19
C ASN A 355 -15.64 -58.01 8.01
N GLU A 356 -16.69 -57.31 8.47
CA GLU A 356 -17.86 -57.90 9.12
C GLU A 356 -18.52 -58.94 8.20
N TYR A 357 -18.83 -58.53 6.96
CA TYR A 357 -19.42 -59.44 5.96
C TYR A 357 -18.54 -60.66 5.65
N GLU A 358 -17.23 -60.47 5.49
CA GLU A 358 -16.30 -61.58 5.26
C GLU A 358 -16.25 -62.54 6.45
N THR A 359 -16.25 -62.01 7.67
CA THR A 359 -16.28 -62.81 8.90
C THR A 359 -17.58 -63.60 9.01
N ASP A 360 -18.73 -62.97 8.76
CA ASP A 360 -20.05 -63.61 8.80
C ASP A 360 -20.17 -64.69 7.72
N THR A 361 -19.66 -64.44 6.52
CA THR A 361 -19.61 -65.43 5.43
C THR A 361 -18.76 -66.64 5.82
N GLN A 362 -17.56 -66.43 6.39
CA GLN A 362 -16.70 -67.52 6.86
C GLN A 362 -17.38 -68.32 7.99
N ASN A 363 -18.06 -67.66 8.91
CA ASN A 363 -18.82 -68.32 9.98
C ASN A 363 -19.97 -69.16 9.41
N ARG A 364 -20.70 -68.66 8.42
CA ARG A 364 -21.79 -69.40 7.76
C ARG A 364 -21.29 -70.60 6.97
N ILE A 365 -20.16 -70.48 6.28
CA ILE A 365 -19.53 -71.61 5.59
C ILE A 365 -19.20 -72.73 6.59
N LYS A 366 -18.65 -72.37 7.77
CA LYS A 366 -18.39 -73.34 8.85
C LYS A 366 -19.69 -73.96 9.35
N GLN A 367 -20.72 -73.16 9.64
CA GLN A 367 -22.03 -73.66 10.09
C GLN A 367 -22.67 -74.61 9.07
N LYS A 368 -22.66 -74.26 7.78
CA LYS A 368 -23.16 -75.14 6.71
C LYS A 368 -22.41 -76.48 6.68
N ARG A 369 -21.09 -76.48 6.82
CA ARG A 369 -20.31 -77.72 6.91
C ARG A 369 -20.79 -78.59 8.09
N VAL A 370 -20.98 -77.99 9.25
CA VAL A 370 -21.50 -78.68 10.45
C VAL A 370 -22.89 -79.27 10.19
N VAL A 371 -23.78 -78.52 9.53
CA VAL A 371 -25.11 -79.01 9.14
C VAL A 371 -25.01 -80.21 8.20
N VAL A 372 -24.16 -80.15 7.16
CA VAL A 372 -23.94 -81.27 6.22
C VAL A 372 -23.43 -82.52 6.95
N VAL A 373 -22.47 -82.37 7.87
CA VAL A 373 -21.95 -83.48 8.69
C VAL A 373 -23.07 -84.07 9.56
N ALA A 374 -23.93 -83.24 10.16
CA ALA A 374 -25.06 -83.70 10.94
C ALA A 374 -26.09 -84.47 10.09
N VAL A 375 -26.44 -83.97 8.88
CA VAL A 375 -27.33 -84.68 7.96
C VAL A 375 -26.76 -86.03 7.56
N ASP A 376 -25.45 -86.12 7.27
CA ASP A 376 -24.80 -87.40 6.95
C ASP A 376 -24.90 -88.37 8.14
N LEU A 377 -24.55 -87.93 9.36
CA LEU A 377 -24.64 -88.78 10.55
C LEU A 377 -26.07 -89.28 10.83
N ILE A 378 -27.08 -88.43 10.66
CA ILE A 378 -28.49 -88.80 10.85
C ILE A 378 -28.98 -89.75 9.75
N SER A 379 -28.55 -89.57 8.50
CA SER A 379 -29.04 -90.34 7.36
C SER A 379 -28.30 -91.68 7.16
N SER A 380 -26.99 -91.72 7.40
CA SER A 380 -26.14 -92.87 7.10
C SER A 380 -25.66 -93.64 8.34
N LYS A 381 -25.56 -92.99 9.51
CA LYS A 381 -24.96 -93.58 10.73
C LYS A 381 -25.82 -93.47 12.00
N LEU A 382 -27.14 -93.29 11.86
CA LEU A 382 -28.07 -93.06 12.98
C LEU A 382 -27.96 -94.09 14.12
N GLY A 383 -27.82 -95.38 13.78
CA GLY A 383 -27.72 -96.45 14.78
C GLY A 383 -26.43 -96.43 15.61
N GLN A 384 -25.36 -95.84 15.09
CA GLN A 384 -24.11 -95.60 15.82
C GLN A 384 -24.21 -94.30 16.63
N LEU A 385 -24.81 -93.26 16.03
CA LEU A 385 -25.09 -91.97 16.67
C LEU A 385 -25.97 -92.14 17.92
N LYS A 386 -27.05 -92.92 17.82
CA LYS A 386 -27.96 -93.23 18.93
C LYS A 386 -27.26 -93.95 20.08
N ARG A 387 -26.38 -94.92 19.77
CA ARG A 387 -25.58 -95.62 20.79
C ARG A 387 -24.63 -94.65 21.49
N LYS A 388 -23.86 -93.87 20.73
CA LYS A 388 -22.85 -92.96 21.29
C LYS A 388 -23.44 -91.78 22.07
N LEU A 389 -24.62 -91.30 21.72
CA LEU A 389 -25.31 -90.20 22.42
C LEU A 389 -26.14 -90.64 23.64
N LEU A 390 -26.52 -91.93 23.75
CA LEU A 390 -27.32 -92.47 24.86
C LEU A 390 -26.54 -93.38 25.83
N GLU A 391 -25.28 -93.71 25.52
CA GLU A 391 -24.36 -94.43 26.41
C GLU A 391 -23.64 -93.52 27.43
N ASN A 392 -23.78 -92.20 27.29
CA ASN A 392 -23.53 -91.20 28.34
C ASN A 392 -24.87 -90.72 28.90
#